data_AF-A0A0P0GAZ7-F1
#
_entry.id   AF-A0A0P0GAZ7-F1
#
_cell.length_a   1.000
_cell.length_b   1.000
_cell.length_c   1.000
_cell.angle_alpha   90.00
_cell.angle_beta   90.00
_cell.angle_gamma   90.00
#
_symmetry.space_group_name_H-M   'P 1'
#
loop_
_entity.id
_entity.type
_entity.pdbx_description
1 polymer ?
#
loop_
_entity_poly.entity_id
_entity_poly.type
_entity_poly.pdbx_seq_one_letter_code
_entity_poly.pdbx_strand_id
1 'polypeptide(L)'
;MQLAKLDNGQLITTYADDEDRELINLMVADGFKIYVEEQQLSLPLSEFQSQELHYRDEGFQIIGYYEIVDNSPEKVTAEIERLKTELTSTDYQIIKSYEYTLAAQPLPYDLDSLHSERQQLRERIRELEQIILNP
;
A
#
# COMPACT_ATOMS: atom_id res chain seq x y z
N MET A 1 23.68 11.50 17.46
CA MET A 1 22.41 12.12 17.05
C MET A 1 22.09 11.85 15.59
N GLN A 2 20.80 11.65 15.29
CA GLN A 2 20.32 11.65 13.92
C GLN A 2 19.97 13.07 13.49
N LEU A 3 20.41 13.44 12.29
CA LEU A 3 20.13 14.72 11.67
C LEU A 3 19.43 14.48 10.34
N ALA A 4 18.60 15.43 9.91
CA ALA A 4 17.98 15.39 8.61
C ALA A 4 17.91 16.76 7.95
N LYS A 5 17.71 16.76 6.63
CA LYS A 5 17.43 17.94 5.82
C LYS A 5 16.37 17.57 4.78
N LEU A 6 15.45 18.48 4.50
CA LEU A 6 14.50 18.33 3.40
C LEU A 6 15.08 19.02 2.16
N ASP A 7 15.37 18.26 1.13
CA ASP A 7 15.85 18.76 -0.16
C ASP A 7 14.85 18.37 -1.25
N ASN A 8 14.24 19.36 -1.91
CA ASN A 8 13.18 19.15 -2.91
C ASN A 8 12.05 18.20 -2.47
N GLY A 9 11.70 18.21 -1.18
CA GLY A 9 10.67 17.34 -0.60
C GLY A 9 11.16 15.93 -0.25
N GLN A 10 12.43 15.59 -0.47
CA GLN A 10 13.04 14.33 -0.03
C GLN A 10 13.77 14.52 1.30
N LEU A 11 13.61 13.55 2.20
CA LEU A 11 14.35 13.51 3.45
C LEU A 11 15.75 12.94 3.22
N ILE A 12 16.77 13.72 3.54
CA ILE A 12 18.17 13.27 3.60
C ILE A 12 18.53 13.12 5.07
N THR A 13 18.85 11.91 5.51
CA THR A 13 19.26 11.64 6.90
C THR A 13 20.76 11.38 7.00
N THR A 14 21.36 11.80 8.10
CA THR A 14 22.74 11.47 8.46
C THR A 14 22.86 11.24 9.96
N TYR A 15 24.00 10.75 10.40
CA TYR A 15 24.33 10.55 11.81
C TYR A 15 25.61 11.31 12.15
N ALA A 16 25.61 11.97 13.30
CA ALA A 16 26.80 12.57 13.90
C ALA A 16 26.94 12.06 15.34
N ASP A 17 28.17 11.92 15.82
CA ASP A 17 28.41 11.71 17.25
C ASP A 17 27.97 12.96 18.02
N ASP A 18 27.30 12.79 19.17
CA ASP A 18 26.81 13.89 20.00
C ASP A 18 27.96 14.73 20.59
N GLU A 19 29.15 14.14 20.70
CA GLU A 19 30.34 14.83 21.19
C GLU A 19 31.10 15.60 20.08
N ASP A 20 30.87 15.30 18.81
CA ASP A 20 31.56 15.91 17.67
C ASP A 20 30.91 17.25 17.26
N ARG A 21 31.17 18.28 18.07
CA ARG A 21 30.61 19.62 17.87
C ARG A 21 31.03 20.26 16.55
N GLU A 22 32.22 19.96 16.04
CA GLU A 22 32.70 20.52 14.77
C GLU A 22 31.88 19.97 13.60
N LEU A 23 31.68 18.65 13.57
CA LEU A 23 30.84 17.99 12.57
C LEU A 23 29.39 18.47 12.67
N ILE A 24 28.83 18.54 13.89
CA ILE A 24 27.46 19.01 14.10
C ILE A 24 27.28 20.44 13.58
N ASN A 25 28.20 21.36 13.90
CA ASN A 25 28.12 22.74 13.42
C ASN A 25 28.21 22.84 11.89
N LEU A 26 29.05 22.01 11.26
CA LEU A 26 29.15 21.94 9.81
C LEU A 26 27.85 21.44 9.17
N MET A 27 27.24 20.39 9.72
CA MET A 27 25.97 19.85 9.24
C MET A 27 24.84 20.87 9.41
N VAL A 28 24.76 21.55 10.56
CA VAL A 28 23.76 22.60 10.81
C VAL A 28 23.95 23.78 9.84
N ALA A 29 25.19 24.17 9.54
CA ALA A 29 25.48 25.20 8.55
C ALA A 29 25.07 24.80 7.12
N ASP A 30 25.12 23.50 6.78
CA ASP A 30 24.58 22.96 5.52
C ASP A 30 23.05 22.81 5.52
N GLY A 31 22.39 23.15 6.63
CA GLY A 31 20.93 23.14 6.77
C GLY A 31 20.35 21.85 7.34
N PHE A 32 21.17 20.95 7.89
CA PHE A 32 20.69 19.81 8.66
C PHE A 32 20.12 20.25 10.01
N LYS A 33 19.08 19.55 10.45
CA LYS A 33 18.33 19.76 11.69
C LYS A 33 18.23 18.45 12.46
N ILE A 34 17.89 18.50 13.74
CA ILE A 34 17.65 17.28 14.52
C ILE A 34 16.48 16.53 13.90
N TYR A 35 16.64 15.22 13.65
CA TYR A 35 15.55 14.38 13.20
C TYR A 35 14.90 13.69 14.41
N VAL A 36 13.57 13.80 14.49
CA VAL A 36 12.76 13.10 15.49
C VAL A 36 11.63 12.40 14.76
N GLU A 37 11.48 11.10 14.95
CA GLU A 37 10.34 10.36 14.42
C GLU A 37 9.31 10.13 15.54
N GLU A 38 8.08 10.55 15.32
CA GLU A 38 6.96 10.24 16.19
C GLU A 38 6.64 8.75 16.12
N GLN A 39 6.21 8.19 17.25
CA GLN A 39 5.87 6.78 17.31
C GLN A 39 4.64 6.49 16.45
N GLN A 40 4.75 5.49 15.57
CA GLN A 40 3.61 5.00 14.81
C GLN A 40 2.48 4.57 15.76
N LEU A 41 1.30 5.16 15.56
CA LEU A 41 0.13 4.84 16.38
C LEU A 41 -0.37 3.43 16.04
N SER A 42 -0.47 2.56 17.05
CA SER A 42 -1.12 1.25 16.91
C SER A 42 -2.64 1.41 16.96
N LEU A 43 -3.22 1.86 15.84
CA LEU A 43 -4.66 2.01 15.66
C LEU A 43 -5.19 0.89 14.76
N PRO A 44 -6.43 0.41 14.98
CA PRO A 44 -7.08 -0.45 14.02
C PRO A 44 -7.32 0.34 12.72
N LEU A 45 -6.63 -0.03 11.65
CA LEU A 45 -6.82 0.54 10.32
C LEU A 45 -7.96 -0.22 9.61
N SER A 46 -8.74 0.49 8.81
CA SER A 46 -9.69 -0.14 7.89
C SER A 46 -8.95 -0.89 6.77
N GLU A 47 -9.68 -1.70 6.00
CA GLU A 47 -9.16 -2.61 4.97
C GLU A 47 -8.13 -1.93 4.04
N PHE A 48 -8.43 -0.71 3.58
CA PHE A 48 -7.60 0.04 2.63
C PHE A 48 -6.87 1.24 3.23
N GLN A 49 -6.90 1.42 4.54
CA GLN A 49 -6.14 2.49 5.19
C GLN A 49 -4.68 2.11 5.37
N SER A 50 -3.75 2.99 5.03
CA SER A 50 -2.32 2.89 5.38
C SER A 50 -1.93 4.00 6.36
N GLN A 51 -0.79 3.82 7.03
CA GLN A 51 -0.10 4.91 7.70
C GLN A 51 1.12 5.26 6.87
N GLU A 52 1.18 6.49 6.36
CA GLU A 52 2.27 6.98 5.53
C GLU A 52 3.14 7.94 6.34
N LEU A 53 4.46 7.80 6.20
CA LEU A 53 5.43 8.64 6.89
C LEU A 53 5.61 9.96 6.13
N HIS A 54 5.23 11.05 6.77
CA HIS A 54 5.41 12.42 6.28
C HIS A 54 6.39 13.19 7.14
N TYR A 55 6.89 14.29 6.61
CA TYR A 55 7.88 15.13 7.28
C TYR A 55 7.42 16.57 7.35
N ARG A 56 7.60 17.18 8.52
CA ARG A 56 7.42 18.62 8.71
C ARG A 56 8.66 19.25 9.32
N ASP A 57 8.93 20.48 8.91
CA ASP A 57 10.01 21.30 9.43
C ASP A 57 9.48 22.22 10.52
N GLU A 58 9.96 22.05 11.76
CA GLU A 58 9.60 22.90 12.91
C GLU A 58 10.72 23.90 13.27
N GLY A 59 11.53 24.28 12.29
CA GLY A 59 12.61 25.26 12.43
C GLY A 59 13.90 24.65 12.97
N PHE A 60 13.89 24.11 14.19
CA PHE A 60 15.06 23.49 14.83
C PHE A 60 15.18 21.98 14.60
N GLN A 61 14.07 21.34 14.22
CA GLN A 61 13.96 19.91 14.04
C GLN A 61 13.10 19.58 12.82
N ILE A 62 13.37 18.43 12.22
CA ILE A 62 12.47 17.78 11.26
C ILE A 62 11.78 16.64 11.99
N ILE A 63 10.45 16.65 11.93
CA ILE A 63 9.64 15.61 12.54
C ILE A 63 9.09 14.69 11.47
N GLY A 64 9.39 13.38 11.59
CA GLY A 64 8.66 12.32 10.90
C GLY A 64 7.38 12.01 11.67
N TYR A 65 6.23 12.06 11.00
CA TYR A 65 4.93 11.74 11.58
C TYR A 65 4.11 10.86 10.64
N TYR A 66 3.21 10.06 11.21
CA TYR A 66 2.38 9.12 10.46
C TYR A 66 1.00 9.70 10.23
N GLU A 67 0.59 9.80 8.97
CA GLU A 67 -0.76 10.19 8.56
C GLU A 67 -1.54 8.95 8.09
N ILE A 68 -2.80 8.86 8.48
CA ILE A 68 -3.67 7.79 7.98
C ILE A 68 -4.19 8.22 6.62
N VAL A 69 -3.88 7.43 5.61
CA VAL A 69 -4.32 7.64 4.23
C VAL A 69 -5.41 6.60 3.92
N ASP A 70 -6.58 7.10 3.52
CA ASP A 70 -7.65 6.25 3.01
C ASP A 70 -7.34 5.78 1.59
N ASN A 71 -7.84 4.60 1.22
CA ASN A 71 -7.70 4.05 -0.13
C ASN A 71 -6.25 3.97 -0.62
N SER A 72 -5.33 3.54 0.27
CA SER A 72 -3.92 3.35 -0.05
C SER A 72 -3.76 2.60 -1.38
N PRO A 73 -3.13 3.21 -2.41
CA PRO A 73 -3.02 2.59 -3.73
C PRO A 73 -2.38 1.20 -3.70
N GLU A 74 -1.40 1.01 -2.80
CA GLU A 74 -0.74 -0.28 -2.59
C GLU A 74 -1.72 -1.34 -2.07
N LYS A 75 -2.50 -1.01 -1.02
CA LYS A 75 -3.48 -1.95 -0.44
C LYS A 75 -4.61 -2.28 -1.39
N VAL A 76 -5.16 -1.27 -2.07
CA VAL A 76 -6.22 -1.46 -3.05
C VAL A 76 -5.73 -2.33 -4.22
N THR A 77 -4.51 -2.08 -4.71
CA THR A 77 -3.90 -2.91 -5.77
C THR A 77 -3.65 -4.34 -5.30
N ALA A 78 -3.16 -4.53 -4.08
CA ALA A 78 -2.94 -5.86 -3.52
C ALA A 78 -4.24 -6.68 -3.44
N GLU A 79 -5.34 -6.05 -3.03
CA GLU A 79 -6.64 -6.73 -2.98
C GLU A 79 -7.20 -7.05 -4.37
N ILE A 80 -7.01 -6.15 -5.35
CA ILE A 80 -7.36 -6.42 -6.76
C ILE A 80 -6.60 -7.66 -7.26
N GLU A 81 -5.30 -7.76 -7.01
CA GLU A 81 -4.49 -8.90 -7.45
C GLU A 81 -4.87 -10.20 -6.72
N ARG A 82 -5.25 -10.11 -5.43
CA ARG A 82 -5.80 -11.25 -4.69
C ARG A 82 -7.09 -11.75 -5.34
N LEU A 83 -8.03 -10.85 -5.65
CA LEU A 83 -9.31 -11.18 -6.29
C LEU A 83 -9.13 -11.73 -7.72
N LYS A 84 -8.19 -11.18 -8.50
CA LYS A 84 -7.83 -11.72 -9.83
C LYS A 84 -7.24 -13.12 -9.73
N THR A 85 -6.42 -13.37 -8.72
CA THR A 85 -5.87 -14.71 -8.45
C THR A 85 -6.99 -15.68 -8.10
N GLU A 86 -7.93 -15.29 -7.24
CA GLU A 86 -9.11 -16.08 -6.89
C GLU A 86 -9.98 -16.38 -8.12
N LEU A 87 -10.26 -15.38 -8.95
CA LEU A 87 -11.01 -15.53 -10.19
C LEU A 87 -10.31 -16.51 -11.15
N THR A 88 -8.99 -16.39 -11.31
CA THR A 88 -8.19 -17.26 -12.19
C THR A 88 -8.13 -18.69 -11.66
N SER A 89 -8.11 -18.87 -10.33
CA SER A 89 -8.07 -20.18 -9.69
C SER A 89 -9.28 -21.06 -10.02
N THR A 90 -10.40 -20.47 -10.46
CA THR A 90 -11.61 -21.20 -10.87
C THR A 90 -11.76 -21.35 -12.38
N ASP A 91 -10.81 -20.86 -13.19
CA ASP A 91 -10.88 -20.95 -14.67
C ASP A 91 -10.90 -22.41 -15.15
N TYR A 92 -10.18 -23.30 -14.47
CA TYR A 92 -10.18 -24.71 -14.81
C TYR A 92 -11.58 -25.34 -14.70
N GLN A 93 -12.43 -24.85 -13.78
CA GLN A 93 -13.79 -25.35 -13.61
C GLN A 93 -14.65 -25.00 -14.82
N ILE A 94 -14.48 -23.78 -15.36
CA ILE A 94 -15.13 -23.34 -16.59
C ILE A 94 -14.67 -24.19 -17.77
N ILE A 95 -13.35 -24.34 -17.95
CA ILE A 95 -12.76 -25.14 -19.05
C ILE A 95 -13.28 -26.58 -19.00
N LYS A 96 -13.28 -27.20 -17.82
CA LYS A 96 -13.75 -28.58 -17.64
C LYS A 96 -15.25 -28.72 -17.91
N SER A 97 -16.08 -27.77 -17.47
CA SER A 97 -17.51 -27.78 -17.78
C SER A 97 -17.79 -27.66 -19.29
N TYR A 98 -17.01 -26.86 -20.01
CA TYR A 98 -17.10 -26.78 -21.47
C TYR A 98 -16.71 -28.11 -22.14
N GLU A 99 -15.61 -28.73 -21.71
CA GLU A 99 -15.18 -30.05 -22.21
C GLU A 99 -16.30 -31.10 -22.06
N TYR A 100 -16.91 -31.18 -20.88
CA TYR A 100 -17.99 -32.13 -20.61
C TYR A 100 -19.22 -31.86 -21.47
N THR A 101 -19.58 -30.59 -21.67
CA THR A 101 -20.70 -30.21 -22.53
C THR A 101 -20.47 -30.67 -23.97
N LEU A 102 -19.26 -30.45 -24.52
CA LEU A 102 -18.89 -30.87 -25.87
C LEU A 102 -18.85 -32.39 -26.03
N ALA A 103 -18.50 -33.11 -24.97
CA ALA A 103 -18.52 -34.57 -24.92
C ALA A 103 -19.91 -35.16 -24.63
N ALA A 104 -20.97 -34.34 -24.53
CA ALA A 104 -22.31 -34.74 -24.11
C ALA A 104 -22.33 -35.48 -22.75
N GLN A 105 -21.42 -35.09 -21.85
CA GLN A 105 -21.32 -35.60 -20.48
C GLN A 105 -22.05 -34.68 -19.49
N PRO A 106 -22.50 -35.22 -18.33
CA PRO A 106 -23.11 -34.41 -17.28
C PRO A 106 -22.11 -33.41 -16.69
N LEU A 107 -22.55 -32.16 -16.48
CA LEU A 107 -21.69 -31.10 -15.97
C LEU A 107 -21.06 -31.46 -14.61
N PRO A 108 -19.74 -31.28 -14.44
CA PRO A 108 -19.03 -31.62 -13.20
C PRO A 108 -19.17 -30.56 -12.11
N TYR A 109 -19.65 -29.35 -12.44
CA TYR A 109 -19.83 -28.22 -11.53
C TYR A 109 -21.19 -27.56 -11.78
N ASP A 110 -21.72 -26.92 -10.75
CA ASP A 110 -22.88 -26.02 -10.87
C ASP A 110 -22.44 -24.72 -11.56
N LEU A 111 -22.82 -24.57 -12.84
CA LEU A 111 -22.44 -23.40 -13.63
C LEU A 111 -23.15 -22.12 -13.20
N ASP A 112 -24.35 -22.22 -12.63
CA ASP A 112 -25.10 -21.03 -12.20
C ASP A 112 -24.45 -20.44 -10.94
N SER A 113 -24.11 -21.28 -9.96
CA SER A 113 -23.37 -20.85 -8.76
C SER A 113 -22.00 -20.28 -9.15
N LEU A 114 -21.24 -21.02 -9.97
CA LEU A 114 -19.91 -20.61 -10.41
C LEU A 114 -19.95 -19.29 -11.19
N HIS A 115 -20.94 -19.09 -12.05
CA HIS A 115 -21.11 -17.83 -12.77
C HIS A 115 -21.38 -16.66 -11.80
N SER A 116 -22.29 -16.85 -10.84
CA SER A 116 -22.63 -15.84 -9.84
C SER A 116 -21.42 -15.44 -9.00
N GLU A 117 -20.68 -16.40 -8.45
CA GLU A 117 -19.48 -16.14 -7.64
C GLU A 117 -18.41 -15.39 -8.44
N ARG A 118 -18.12 -15.84 -9.66
CA ARG A 118 -17.16 -15.17 -10.54
C ARG A 118 -17.59 -13.77 -10.93
N GLN A 119 -18.90 -13.53 -11.06
CA GLN A 119 -19.43 -12.21 -11.38
C GLN A 119 -19.27 -11.25 -10.19
N GLN A 120 -19.50 -11.70 -8.96
CA GLN A 120 -19.25 -10.92 -7.75
C GLN A 120 -17.77 -10.51 -7.62
N LEU A 121 -16.83 -11.43 -7.90
CA LEU A 121 -15.40 -11.10 -7.92
C LEU A 121 -15.08 -10.01 -8.95
N ARG A 122 -15.63 -10.09 -10.16
CA ARG A 122 -15.42 -9.07 -11.21
C ARG A 122 -16.03 -7.72 -10.84
N GLU A 123 -17.18 -7.72 -10.20
CA GLU A 123 -17.83 -6.50 -9.72
C GLU A 123 -16.98 -5.84 -8.65
N ARG A 124 -16.50 -6.61 -7.67
CA ARG A 124 -15.60 -6.09 -6.64
C ARG A 124 -14.29 -5.55 -7.21
N ILE A 125 -13.67 -6.26 -8.16
CA ILE A 125 -12.47 -5.77 -8.86
C ILE A 125 -12.75 -4.43 -9.53
N ARG A 126 -13.87 -4.29 -10.26
CA ARG A 126 -14.24 -3.05 -10.93
C ARG A 126 -14.45 -1.89 -9.95
N GLU A 127 -15.09 -2.13 -8.82
CA GLU A 127 -15.26 -1.12 -7.76
C GLU A 127 -13.91 -0.64 -7.23
N LEU A 128 -12.99 -1.55 -6.94
CA LEU A 128 -11.65 -1.21 -6.47
C LEU A 128 -10.81 -0.50 -7.54
N GLU A 129 -10.92 -0.90 -8.81
CA GLU A 129 -10.26 -0.21 -9.93
C GLU A 129 -10.77 1.24 -10.09
N GLN A 130 -12.05 1.51 -9.79
CA GLN A 130 -12.59 2.87 -9.79
C GLN A 130 -11.99 3.74 -8.68
N ILE A 131 -11.66 3.17 -7.53
CA ILE A 131 -10.97 3.87 -6.43
C ILE A 131 -9.58 4.33 -6.89
N ILE A 132 -8.86 3.51 -7.65
CA ILE A 132 -7.53 3.86 -8.17
C ILE A 132 -7.60 4.91 -9.29
N LEU A 133 -8.57 4.77 -10.21
CA LEU A 133 -8.69 5.68 -11.36
C LEU A 133 -9.23 7.07 -10.99
N ASN A 134 -10.02 7.17 -9.92
CA ASN A 134 -10.56 8.42 -9.39
C ASN A 134 -10.13 8.58 -7.92
N PRO A 135 -8.85 8.90 -7.68
CA PRO A 135 -8.30 9.01 -6.34
C PRO A 135 -8.90 10.18 -5.54
#